data_AF-A0A8B8GC83-F1
#
_entry.id   AF-A0A8B8GC83-F1
#
_cell.length_a   1.000
_cell.length_b   1.000
_cell.length_c   1.000
_cell.angle_alpha   90.00
_cell.angle_beta   90.00
_cell.angle_gamma   90.00
#
_symmetry.space_group_name_H-M   'P 1'
#
loop_
_entity.id
_entity.type
_entity.pdbx_description
1 polymer ?
#
loop_
_entity_poly.entity_id
_entity_poly.type
_entity_poly.pdbx_seq_one_letter_code
_entity_poly.pdbx_strand_id
1 'polypeptide(L)'
;MNYPLHVFAFFLLVWIAFQFWVLREPEKERDSDNLSRLHQRLTETVLLMNKVRADNAELDVQIEHLKLRIQQVKSTSDKIHMDTFNATLIVPSKEYELLRRRIHSNVKEFSYYVNSELESLDRKEKGTVRRIKEMKNMLVEHFRSLLKDITDLADVDDHSTWREQESENLSRLIQNRLDDLQNPLDCSIAKQLVCNLNKVYGFSYKFHHLVYCFIVAYETQRMLVLTPMKYNNVWQKFFFTLNGTCPLVMNKSISQWTGNQTDQIVQLPIIDDVHPKPRLLPPVLPDDFASRLNVLHGDPMVWWIGQFLKFIFLPQPTISNIFDECAEKMKFQNPTVGVHVRRADKINKDAGFHALEEYMIHVEEYYKLKELSGQIKKKRIYLATDEPNLFAEAKRKYPEYEIICNENISKTAFKKYDLRKSLIDLIIDIHFLSLSDYLVCRIAYALMNSLHPDASERYASLDDIYYFGGQSHRLNEAVLQHNSNRPQEIDLQIGDQIFVDGNRWNGYSKGKNLRTHKTGLYPTFKAISKIESAIVHAYSNSTA
;
A
#
# COMPACT_ATOMS: atom_id res chain seq x y z
N MET A 1 145.50 20.05 2.40
CA MET A 1 145.79 18.84 3.20
C MET A 1 144.54 18.49 3.96
N ASN A 2 144.09 17.24 3.83
CA ASN A 2 143.17 16.45 4.66
C ASN A 2 142.17 17.22 5.53
N TYR A 3 140.86 16.98 5.32
CA TYR A 3 139.92 16.48 6.35
C TYR A 3 138.48 16.44 5.77
N PRO A 4 138.05 15.33 5.12
CA PRO A 4 136.65 15.01 4.95
C PRO A 4 136.33 13.72 5.71
N LEU A 5 136.22 13.79 7.04
CA LEU A 5 135.73 12.66 7.86
C LEU A 5 134.52 13.04 8.73
N HIS A 6 134.35 14.33 9.05
CA HIS A 6 133.26 14.78 9.92
C HIS A 6 131.90 14.90 9.21
N VAL A 7 131.87 15.17 7.91
CA VAL A 7 130.60 15.29 7.15
C VAL A 7 129.95 13.92 6.98
N PHE A 8 130.73 12.87 6.77
CA PHE A 8 130.21 11.52 6.54
C PHE A 8 129.58 10.91 7.81
N ALA A 9 130.14 11.18 8.98
CA ALA A 9 129.61 10.71 10.26
C ALA A 9 128.23 11.32 10.58
N PHE A 10 128.02 12.60 10.23
CA PHE A 10 126.74 13.26 10.45
C PHE A 10 125.63 12.68 9.57
N PHE A 11 125.91 12.45 8.28
CA PHE A 11 124.95 11.82 7.38
C PHE A 11 124.63 10.38 7.77
N LEU A 12 125.60 9.63 8.31
CA LEU A 12 125.35 8.27 8.78
C LEU A 12 124.41 8.25 10.00
N LEU A 13 124.58 9.18 10.95
CA LEU A 13 123.70 9.30 12.11
C LEU A 13 122.29 9.75 11.72
N VAL A 14 122.16 10.69 10.79
CA VAL A 14 120.85 11.12 10.27
C VAL A 14 120.18 9.97 9.52
N TRP A 15 120.93 9.16 8.77
CA TRP A 15 120.39 8.00 8.08
C TRP A 15 119.94 6.90 9.06
N ILE A 16 120.71 6.63 10.12
CA ILE A 16 120.31 5.67 11.16
C ILE A 16 119.05 6.16 11.91
N ALA A 17 118.95 7.45 12.23
CA ALA A 17 117.76 8.02 12.85
C ALA A 17 116.54 7.96 11.91
N PHE A 18 116.73 8.20 10.61
CA PHE A 18 115.68 8.05 9.60
C PHE A 18 115.24 6.60 9.45
N GLN A 19 116.17 5.63 9.45
CA GLN A 19 115.83 4.21 9.45
C GLN A 19 115.05 3.81 10.71
N PHE A 20 115.40 4.35 11.88
CA PHE A 20 114.65 4.09 13.12
C PHE A 20 113.25 4.74 13.13
N TRP A 21 113.06 5.85 12.43
CA TRP A 21 111.76 6.51 12.28
C TRP A 21 110.87 5.81 11.25
N VAL A 22 111.44 5.36 10.13
CA VAL A 22 110.72 4.61 9.08
C VAL A 22 110.39 3.18 9.51
N LEU A 23 111.21 2.57 10.39
CA LEU A 23 110.95 1.22 10.93
C LEU A 23 110.04 1.20 12.17
N ARG A 24 109.47 2.34 12.55
CA ARG A 24 108.49 2.43 13.66
C ARG A 24 107.09 2.81 13.13
N GLU A 25 106.58 2.00 12.22
CA GLU A 25 105.12 1.83 12.06
C GLU A 25 104.63 0.79 13.09
N PRO A 26 103.54 1.05 13.83
CA PRO A 26 102.90 0.04 14.65
C PRO A 26 102.14 -0.93 13.73
N GLU A 27 102.59 -2.19 13.74
CA GLU A 27 101.96 -3.32 13.08
C GLU A 27 100.51 -3.55 13.56
N LYS A 28 99.64 -3.89 12.60
CA LYS A 28 98.55 -4.88 12.67
C LYS A 28 97.61 -4.84 13.88
N GLU A 29 96.43 -4.26 13.69
CA GLU A 29 95.18 -4.76 14.32
C GLU A 29 93.87 -4.20 13.72
N ARG A 30 93.93 -3.30 12.71
CA ARG A 30 92.72 -2.59 12.23
C ARG A 30 92.09 -3.13 10.93
N ASP A 31 92.77 -4.01 10.18
CA ASP A 31 92.29 -4.47 8.86
C ASP A 31 91.54 -5.83 8.87
N SER A 32 91.83 -6.76 9.79
CA SER A 32 91.11 -8.04 9.83
C SER A 32 89.68 -7.89 10.38
N ASP A 33 89.48 -6.96 11.33
CA ASP A 33 88.18 -6.73 11.97
C ASP A 33 87.21 -5.97 11.04
N ASN A 34 87.74 -5.05 10.22
CA ASN A 34 86.98 -4.38 9.16
C ASN A 34 86.63 -5.34 8.01
N LEU A 35 87.55 -6.20 7.58
CA LEU A 35 87.29 -7.18 6.51
C LEU A 35 86.26 -8.23 6.96
N SER A 36 86.36 -8.71 8.21
CA SER A 36 85.38 -9.62 8.82
C SER A 36 83.98 -8.97 8.89
N ARG A 37 83.88 -7.74 9.41
CA ARG A 37 82.62 -6.98 9.46
C ARG A 37 82.04 -6.71 8.07
N LEU A 38 82.87 -6.43 7.07
CA LEU A 38 82.42 -6.20 5.69
C LEU A 38 81.89 -7.50 5.08
N HIS A 39 82.56 -8.63 5.32
CA HIS A 39 82.11 -9.95 4.84
C HIS A 39 80.81 -10.37 5.51
N GLN A 40 80.67 -10.12 6.82
CA GLN A 40 79.44 -10.39 7.55
C GLN A 40 78.28 -9.52 7.04
N ARG A 41 78.47 -8.21 6.89
CA ARG A 41 77.45 -7.31 6.31
C ARG A 41 77.08 -7.70 4.89
N LEU A 42 78.05 -8.09 4.06
CA LEU A 42 77.78 -8.55 2.70
C LEU A 42 76.93 -9.83 2.71
N THR A 43 77.26 -10.78 3.60
CA THR A 43 76.51 -12.03 3.75
C THR A 43 75.08 -11.77 4.23
N GLU A 44 74.89 -10.92 5.24
CA GLU A 44 73.57 -10.51 5.73
C GLU A 44 72.76 -9.80 4.65
N THR A 45 73.39 -8.93 3.86
CA THR A 45 72.74 -8.21 2.76
C THR A 45 72.32 -9.17 1.64
N VAL A 46 73.15 -10.16 1.29
CA VAL A 46 72.80 -11.19 0.30
C VAL A 46 71.66 -12.06 0.80
N LEU A 47 71.64 -12.41 2.08
CA LEU A 47 70.57 -13.20 2.69
C LEU A 47 69.25 -12.42 2.71
N LEU A 48 69.30 -11.13 3.04
CA LEU A 48 68.15 -10.22 2.95
C LEU A 48 67.67 -10.07 1.51
N MET A 49 68.57 -9.93 0.55
CA MET A 49 68.23 -9.77 -0.87
C MET A 49 67.58 -11.04 -1.44
N ASN A 50 68.03 -12.22 -1.01
CA ASN A 50 67.40 -13.49 -1.36
C ASN A 50 66.01 -13.63 -0.74
N LYS A 51 65.82 -13.17 0.50
CA LYS A 51 64.51 -13.13 1.15
C LYS A 51 63.54 -12.21 0.42
N VAL A 52 63.96 -10.97 0.12
CA VAL A 52 63.15 -10.01 -0.66
C VAL A 52 62.83 -10.57 -2.05
N ARG A 53 63.75 -11.31 -2.67
CA ARG A 53 63.49 -11.97 -3.95
C ARG A 53 62.43 -13.06 -3.85
N ALA A 54 62.43 -13.85 -2.77
CA ALA A 54 61.41 -14.86 -2.50
C ALA A 54 60.05 -14.20 -2.22
N ASP A 55 60.02 -13.16 -1.39
CA ASP A 55 58.81 -12.40 -1.07
C ASP A 55 58.21 -11.75 -2.34
N ASN A 56 59.06 -11.21 -3.23
CA ASN A 56 58.62 -10.66 -4.52
C ASN A 56 58.05 -11.74 -5.45
N ALA A 57 58.63 -12.94 -5.49
CA ALA A 57 58.10 -14.04 -6.28
C ALA A 57 56.73 -14.50 -5.75
N GLU A 58 56.53 -14.49 -4.44
CA GLU A 58 55.23 -14.79 -3.82
C GLU A 58 54.18 -13.71 -4.13
N LEU A 59 54.57 -12.43 -4.07
CA LEU A 59 53.73 -11.30 -4.46
C LEU A 59 53.30 -11.39 -5.94
N ASP A 60 54.20 -11.76 -6.84
CA ASP A 60 53.88 -11.93 -8.27
C ASP A 60 52.83 -13.03 -8.48
N VAL A 61 52.91 -14.14 -7.74
CA VAL A 61 51.90 -15.22 -7.77
C VAL A 61 50.55 -14.73 -7.24
N GLN A 62 50.55 -13.95 -6.16
CA GLN A 62 49.31 -13.36 -5.62
C GLN A 62 48.68 -12.36 -6.59
N ILE A 63 49.50 -11.55 -7.28
CA ILE A 63 49.04 -10.61 -8.30
C ILE A 63 48.41 -11.36 -9.49
N GLU A 64 49.02 -12.43 -9.98
CA GLU A 64 48.45 -13.24 -11.05
C GLU A 64 47.13 -13.90 -10.63
N HIS A 65 47.06 -14.43 -9.41
CA HIS A 65 45.80 -14.98 -8.88
C HIS A 65 44.71 -13.91 -8.73
N LEU A 66 45.06 -12.68 -8.33
CA LEU A 66 44.14 -11.55 -8.29
C LEU A 66 43.69 -11.12 -9.70
N LYS A 67 44.59 -11.10 -10.69
CA LYS A 67 44.22 -10.82 -12.10
C LYS A 67 43.24 -11.85 -12.64
N LEU A 68 43.46 -13.14 -12.36
CA LEU A 68 42.54 -14.21 -12.75
C LEU A 68 41.18 -14.06 -12.08
N ARG A 69 41.13 -13.72 -10.79
CA ARG A 69 39.88 -13.40 -10.09
C ARG A 69 39.18 -12.18 -10.68
N ILE A 70 39.92 -11.12 -11.01
CA ILE A 70 39.36 -9.92 -11.65
C ILE A 70 38.79 -10.27 -13.04
N GLN A 71 39.45 -11.11 -13.82
CA GLN A 71 38.92 -11.59 -15.10
C GLN A 71 37.67 -12.45 -14.93
N GLN A 72 37.64 -13.34 -13.93
CA GLN A 72 36.43 -14.10 -13.61
C GLN A 72 35.28 -13.19 -13.18
N VAL A 73 35.53 -12.23 -12.30
CA VAL A 73 34.53 -11.25 -11.86
C VAL A 73 34.06 -10.39 -13.04
N LYS A 74 34.96 -9.95 -13.93
CA LYS A 74 34.58 -9.23 -15.17
C LYS A 74 33.73 -10.10 -16.08
N SER A 75 34.12 -11.35 -16.35
CA SER A 75 33.32 -12.26 -17.19
C SER A 75 31.95 -12.59 -16.58
N THR A 76 31.86 -12.65 -15.24
CA THR A 76 30.61 -12.85 -14.52
C THR A 76 29.77 -11.58 -14.53
N SER A 77 30.39 -10.42 -14.36
CA SER A 77 29.76 -9.11 -14.50
C SER A 77 29.24 -8.88 -15.92
N ASP A 78 29.99 -9.27 -16.95
CA ASP A 78 29.61 -9.13 -18.36
C ASP A 78 28.49 -10.11 -18.72
N LYS A 79 28.50 -11.34 -18.18
CA LYS A 79 27.37 -12.28 -18.28
C LYS A 79 26.13 -11.76 -17.56
N ILE A 80 26.27 -11.27 -16.34
CA ILE A 80 25.18 -10.62 -15.60
C ILE A 80 24.69 -9.42 -16.40
N HIS A 81 25.57 -8.59 -16.97
CA HIS A 81 25.17 -7.43 -17.77
C HIS A 81 24.43 -7.86 -19.05
N MET A 82 24.82 -8.96 -19.70
CA MET A 82 24.14 -9.50 -20.88
C MET A 82 22.78 -10.13 -20.53
N ASP A 83 22.70 -10.88 -19.43
CA ASP A 83 21.45 -11.46 -18.93
C ASP A 83 20.50 -10.37 -18.41
N THR A 84 21.04 -9.31 -17.81
CA THR A 84 20.26 -8.13 -17.36
C THR A 84 19.83 -7.27 -18.56
N PHE A 85 20.68 -7.11 -19.59
CA PHE A 85 20.31 -6.34 -20.79
C PHE A 85 19.25 -7.07 -21.63
N ASN A 86 19.31 -8.40 -21.72
CA ASN A 86 18.25 -9.21 -22.32
C ASN A 86 16.96 -9.25 -21.46
N ALA A 87 17.06 -8.98 -20.16
CA ALA A 87 15.88 -8.79 -19.29
C ALA A 87 15.28 -7.37 -19.37
N THR A 88 15.99 -6.38 -19.93
CA THR A 88 15.54 -4.96 -19.93
C THR A 88 14.63 -4.53 -21.09
N LEU A 89 14.38 -5.39 -22.07
CA LEU A 89 13.27 -5.21 -23.02
C LEU A 89 12.32 -6.38 -22.82
N ILE A 90 11.45 -6.25 -21.81
CA ILE A 90 10.27 -7.10 -21.67
C ILE A 90 9.44 -6.86 -22.94
N VAL A 91 9.63 -7.71 -23.94
CA VAL A 91 8.79 -7.70 -25.14
C VAL A 91 7.39 -8.05 -24.64
N PRO A 92 6.38 -7.16 -24.81
CA PRO A 92 5.03 -7.46 -24.36
C PRO A 92 4.56 -8.76 -25.00
N SER A 93 3.82 -9.58 -24.26
CA SER A 93 3.36 -10.84 -24.84
C SER A 93 2.43 -10.59 -26.04
N LYS A 94 2.32 -11.62 -26.88
CA LYS A 94 1.36 -11.63 -27.98
C LYS A 94 -0.06 -11.35 -27.48
N GLU A 95 -0.42 -11.88 -26.32
CA GLU A 95 -1.74 -11.71 -25.73
C GLU A 95 -2.00 -10.25 -25.34
N TYR A 96 -1.03 -9.62 -24.66
CA TYR A 96 -1.10 -8.21 -24.27
C TYR A 96 -1.34 -7.32 -25.50
N GLU A 97 -0.53 -7.51 -26.54
CA GLU A 97 -0.60 -6.70 -27.76
C GLU A 97 -1.89 -6.94 -28.56
N LEU A 98 -2.45 -8.16 -28.54
CA LEU A 98 -3.75 -8.44 -29.17
C LEU A 98 -4.90 -7.80 -28.41
N LEU A 99 -4.93 -7.91 -27.08
CA LEU A 99 -5.97 -7.29 -26.25
C LEU A 99 -5.91 -5.77 -26.32
N ARG A 100 -4.72 -5.17 -26.22
CA ARG A 100 -4.51 -3.72 -26.39
C ARG A 100 -5.07 -3.23 -27.73
N ARG A 101 -4.77 -3.92 -28.84
CA ARG A 101 -5.30 -3.54 -30.17
C ARG A 101 -6.82 -3.73 -30.26
N ARG A 102 -7.35 -4.80 -29.66
CA ARG A 102 -8.80 -5.07 -29.64
C ARG A 102 -9.55 -4.01 -28.85
N ILE A 103 -9.06 -3.61 -27.66
CA ILE A 103 -9.60 -2.49 -26.86
C ILE A 103 -9.66 -1.22 -27.70
N HIS A 104 -8.55 -0.85 -28.34
CA HIS A 104 -8.51 0.34 -29.20
C HIS A 104 -9.50 0.26 -30.37
N SER A 105 -9.60 -0.89 -31.04
CA SER A 105 -10.57 -1.10 -32.12
C SER A 105 -12.02 -1.02 -31.60
N ASN A 106 -12.32 -1.66 -30.47
CA ASN A 106 -13.66 -1.70 -29.89
C ASN A 106 -14.12 -0.32 -29.42
N VAL A 107 -13.23 0.50 -28.86
CA VAL A 107 -13.52 1.91 -28.52
C VAL A 107 -13.88 2.72 -29.76
N LYS A 108 -13.20 2.49 -30.90
CA LYS A 108 -13.55 3.15 -32.17
C LYS A 108 -14.90 2.70 -32.70
N GLU A 109 -15.15 1.40 -32.74
CA GLU A 109 -16.44 0.85 -33.18
C GLU A 109 -17.60 1.32 -32.29
N PHE A 110 -17.38 1.41 -30.97
CA PHE A 110 -18.35 2.00 -30.05
C PHE A 110 -18.67 3.45 -30.44
N SER A 111 -17.66 4.26 -30.73
CA SER A 111 -17.86 5.65 -31.18
C SER A 111 -18.59 5.72 -32.52
N TYR A 112 -18.25 4.87 -33.49
CA TYR A 112 -18.92 4.83 -34.78
C TYR A 112 -20.39 4.45 -34.65
N TYR A 113 -20.69 3.44 -33.83
CA TYR A 113 -22.05 3.00 -33.55
C TYR A 113 -22.88 4.12 -32.89
N VAL A 114 -22.34 4.75 -31.83
CA VAL A 114 -23.00 5.88 -31.14
C VAL A 114 -23.32 7.00 -32.12
N ASN A 115 -22.34 7.43 -32.94
CA ASN A 115 -22.54 8.53 -33.88
C ASN A 115 -23.59 8.19 -34.94
N SER A 116 -23.50 7.00 -35.54
CA SER A 116 -24.45 6.52 -36.56
C SER A 116 -25.89 6.49 -36.03
N GLU A 117 -26.10 5.94 -34.83
CA GLU A 117 -27.44 5.87 -34.26
C GLU A 117 -27.96 7.25 -33.82
N LEU A 118 -27.13 8.14 -33.28
CA LEU A 118 -27.56 9.50 -32.95
C LEU A 118 -27.96 10.31 -34.19
N GLU A 119 -27.19 10.22 -35.29
CA GLU A 119 -27.54 10.84 -36.58
C GLU A 119 -28.82 10.26 -37.19
N SER A 120 -29.11 9.00 -36.92
CA SER A 120 -30.35 8.36 -37.37
C SER A 120 -31.58 8.88 -36.62
N LEU A 121 -31.45 9.17 -35.32
CA LEU A 121 -32.53 9.69 -34.49
C LEU A 121 -32.91 11.13 -34.87
N ASP A 122 -31.94 11.93 -35.30
CA ASP A 122 -32.17 13.30 -35.77
C ASP A 122 -33.09 13.34 -37.03
N ARG A 123 -33.11 12.24 -37.80
CA ARG A 123 -33.91 12.10 -39.04
C ARG A 123 -35.40 11.75 -38.81
N LYS A 124 -35.92 11.82 -37.57
CA LYS A 124 -37.35 11.73 -37.18
C LYS A 124 -38.12 10.49 -37.70
N GLU A 125 -37.55 9.30 -37.60
CA GLU A 125 -38.27 8.06 -37.94
C GLU A 125 -39.37 7.68 -36.91
N LYS A 126 -40.50 7.17 -37.42
CA LYS A 126 -41.59 6.58 -36.61
C LYS A 126 -41.14 5.23 -36.03
N GLY A 127 -41.47 4.96 -34.75
CA GLY A 127 -41.05 3.74 -34.03
C GLY A 127 -39.91 3.95 -33.03
N THR A 128 -39.63 5.21 -32.69
CA THR A 128 -38.48 5.71 -31.92
C THR A 128 -38.21 4.95 -30.61
N VAL A 129 -39.24 4.50 -29.88
CA VAL A 129 -39.06 3.84 -28.57
C VAL A 129 -38.43 2.44 -28.71
N ARG A 130 -38.89 1.62 -29.66
CA ARG A 130 -38.32 0.28 -29.87
C ARG A 130 -36.87 0.37 -30.34
N ARG A 131 -36.61 1.28 -31.28
CA ARG A 131 -35.27 1.57 -31.78
C ARG A 131 -34.33 2.04 -30.68
N ILE A 132 -34.74 2.99 -29.83
CA ILE A 132 -33.92 3.43 -28.68
C ILE A 132 -33.58 2.26 -27.74
N LYS A 133 -34.53 1.33 -27.52
CA LYS A 133 -34.29 0.15 -26.69
C LYS A 133 -33.26 -0.79 -27.32
N GLU A 134 -33.37 -1.05 -28.63
CA GLU A 134 -32.40 -1.85 -29.41
C GLU A 134 -31.01 -1.20 -29.37
N MET A 135 -30.93 0.11 -29.60
CA MET A 135 -29.69 0.90 -29.49
C MET A 135 -29.06 0.76 -28.11
N LYS A 136 -29.85 0.95 -27.04
CA LYS A 136 -29.37 0.84 -25.67
C LYS A 136 -28.81 -0.56 -25.38
N ASN A 137 -29.46 -1.62 -25.87
CA ASN A 137 -28.98 -2.98 -25.68
C ASN A 137 -27.61 -3.19 -26.34
N MET A 138 -27.45 -2.75 -27.60
CA MET A 138 -26.17 -2.83 -28.31
C MET A 138 -25.07 -2.01 -27.63
N LEU A 139 -25.38 -0.79 -27.17
CA LEU A 139 -24.42 0.05 -26.43
C LEU A 139 -23.90 -0.65 -25.17
N VAL A 140 -24.82 -1.27 -24.42
CA VAL A 140 -24.46 -1.98 -23.19
C VAL A 140 -23.65 -3.25 -23.51
N GLU A 141 -23.96 -3.96 -24.59
CA GLU A 141 -23.18 -5.13 -25.03
C GLU A 141 -21.74 -4.74 -25.41
N HIS A 142 -21.55 -3.68 -26.20
CA HIS A 142 -20.23 -3.14 -26.50
C HIS A 142 -19.47 -2.74 -25.24
N PHE A 143 -20.14 -2.03 -24.33
CA PHE A 143 -19.55 -1.60 -23.06
C PHE A 143 -19.07 -2.80 -22.23
N ARG A 144 -19.88 -3.85 -22.09
CA ARG A 144 -19.48 -5.07 -21.38
C ARG A 144 -18.33 -5.80 -22.06
N SER A 145 -18.33 -5.86 -23.39
CA SER A 145 -17.21 -6.46 -24.13
C SER A 145 -15.91 -5.68 -23.90
N LEU A 146 -15.96 -4.36 -23.87
CA LEU A 146 -14.80 -3.51 -23.60
C LEU A 146 -14.29 -3.69 -22.17
N LEU A 147 -15.17 -3.71 -21.18
CA LEU A 147 -14.79 -3.95 -19.78
C LEU A 147 -14.14 -5.31 -19.60
N LYS A 148 -14.66 -6.35 -20.27
CA LYS A 148 -14.04 -7.68 -20.25
C LYS A 148 -12.62 -7.61 -20.78
N ASP A 149 -12.40 -7.00 -21.94
CA ASP A 149 -11.07 -6.93 -22.55
C ASP A 149 -10.08 -6.14 -21.68
N ILE A 150 -10.54 -5.07 -21.00
CA ILE A 150 -9.73 -4.31 -20.03
C ILE A 150 -9.37 -5.19 -18.82
N THR A 151 -10.33 -5.96 -18.30
CA THR A 151 -10.11 -6.87 -17.18
C THR A 151 -9.11 -7.96 -17.56
N ASP A 152 -9.29 -8.59 -18.72
CA ASP A 152 -8.38 -9.61 -19.23
C ASP A 152 -6.96 -9.03 -19.39
N LEU A 153 -6.82 -7.82 -19.95
CA LEU A 153 -5.53 -7.16 -20.15
C LEU A 153 -4.79 -6.93 -18.82
N ALA A 154 -5.51 -6.66 -17.73
CA ALA A 154 -4.91 -6.46 -16.41
C ALA A 154 -4.24 -7.72 -15.87
N ASP A 155 -4.63 -8.92 -16.34
CA ASP A 155 -4.12 -10.21 -15.86
C ASP A 155 -2.99 -10.78 -16.74
N VAL A 156 -2.73 -10.19 -17.91
CA VAL A 156 -1.65 -10.60 -18.83
C VAL A 156 -0.26 -10.24 -18.27
N ASP A 157 0.77 -10.97 -18.70
CA ASP A 157 2.19 -10.72 -18.36
C ASP A 157 2.50 -10.79 -16.85
N ASP A 158 1.81 -11.70 -16.15
CA ASP A 158 1.94 -11.94 -14.70
C ASP A 158 1.67 -10.69 -13.83
N HIS A 159 0.99 -9.68 -14.38
CA HIS A 159 0.62 -8.47 -13.64
C HIS A 159 -0.34 -8.77 -12.47
N SER A 160 -1.16 -9.82 -12.56
CA SER A 160 -2.01 -10.30 -11.46
C SER A 160 -1.18 -10.82 -10.29
N THR A 161 -0.19 -11.68 -10.58
CA THR A 161 0.76 -12.21 -9.60
C THR A 161 1.54 -11.09 -8.90
N TRP A 162 2.02 -10.10 -9.66
CA TRP A 162 2.68 -8.94 -9.08
C TRP A 162 1.76 -8.15 -8.14
N ARG A 163 0.50 -7.88 -8.54
CA ARG A 163 -0.49 -7.19 -7.70
C ARG A 163 -0.75 -7.94 -6.40
N GLU A 164 -0.89 -9.26 -6.45
CA GLU A 164 -1.07 -10.11 -5.27
C GLU A 164 0.10 -9.99 -4.30
N GLN A 165 1.33 -10.19 -4.79
CA GLN A 165 2.54 -10.11 -3.98
C GLN A 165 2.72 -8.71 -3.36
N GLU A 166 2.51 -7.66 -4.14
CA GLU A 166 2.66 -6.29 -3.65
C GLU A 166 1.60 -5.92 -2.61
N SER A 167 0.35 -6.33 -2.82
CA SER A 167 -0.72 -6.15 -1.83
C SER A 167 -0.44 -6.89 -0.53
N GLU A 168 0.02 -8.14 -0.60
CA GLU A 168 0.43 -8.91 0.57
C GLU A 168 1.60 -8.25 1.31
N ASN A 169 2.60 -7.76 0.58
CA ASN A 169 3.76 -7.10 1.16
C ASN A 169 3.37 -5.81 1.89
N LEU A 170 2.54 -4.96 1.26
CA LEU A 170 2.04 -3.74 1.88
C LEU A 170 1.13 -4.04 3.07
N SER A 171 0.24 -5.03 2.96
CA SER A 171 -0.64 -5.45 4.06
C SER A 171 0.20 -5.96 5.24
N ARG A 172 1.18 -6.84 4.99
CA ARG A 172 2.07 -7.36 6.03
C ARG A 172 2.84 -6.23 6.73
N LEU A 173 3.36 -5.27 5.97
CA LEU A 173 4.08 -4.12 6.51
C LEU A 173 3.23 -3.33 7.51
N ILE A 174 2.00 -2.95 7.13
CA ILE A 174 1.14 -2.18 8.03
C ILE A 174 0.62 -3.04 9.20
N GLN A 175 0.26 -4.30 8.98
CA GLN A 175 -0.20 -5.17 10.07
C GLN A 175 0.89 -5.36 11.13
N ASN A 176 2.15 -5.56 10.72
CA ASN A 176 3.28 -5.64 11.66
C ASN A 176 3.48 -4.33 12.44
N ARG A 177 3.41 -3.17 11.76
CA ARG A 177 3.54 -1.87 12.43
C ARG A 177 2.41 -1.61 13.44
N LEU A 178 1.19 -2.04 13.13
CA LEU A 178 0.05 -1.94 14.04
C LEU A 178 0.21 -2.89 15.24
N ASP A 179 0.73 -4.10 15.02
CA ASP A 179 1.04 -5.05 16.09
C ASP A 179 2.11 -4.50 17.04
N ASP A 180 3.22 -4.00 16.51
CA ASP A 180 4.29 -3.35 17.29
C ASP A 180 3.77 -2.15 18.09
N LEU A 181 2.90 -1.32 17.47
CA LEU A 181 2.29 -0.17 18.11
C LEU A 181 1.38 -0.56 19.28
N GLN A 182 0.62 -1.64 19.12
CA GLN A 182 -0.35 -2.09 20.11
C GLN A 182 0.24 -2.99 21.21
N ASN A 183 1.46 -3.50 21.02
CA ASN A 183 2.15 -4.39 21.97
C ASN A 183 3.52 -3.81 22.41
N PRO A 184 3.55 -2.66 23.12
CA PRO A 184 4.80 -2.09 23.60
C PRO A 184 5.46 -2.99 24.65
N LEU A 185 6.80 -3.02 24.68
CA LEU A 185 7.60 -3.81 25.63
C LEU A 185 7.32 -3.45 27.10
N ASP A 186 7.07 -2.16 27.39
CA ASP A 186 6.75 -1.67 28.71
C ASP A 186 5.53 -0.74 28.68
N CYS A 187 4.38 -1.29 29.12
CA CYS A 187 3.12 -0.57 29.18
C CYS A 187 3.15 0.68 30.09
N SER A 188 4.04 0.73 31.08
CA SER A 188 4.08 1.79 32.10
C SER A 188 4.63 3.12 31.57
N ILE A 189 5.48 3.04 30.54
CA ILE A 189 6.11 4.17 29.85
C ILE A 189 5.55 4.39 28.43
N ALA A 190 4.83 3.41 27.89
CA ALA A 190 4.22 3.52 26.57
C ALA A 190 3.31 4.77 26.48
N LYS A 191 3.43 5.50 25.37
CA LYS A 191 2.51 6.59 25.06
C LYS A 191 1.16 6.00 24.66
N GLN A 192 0.07 6.53 25.20
CA GLN A 192 -1.27 6.02 25.02
C GLN A 192 -2.18 7.09 24.40
N LEU A 193 -3.05 6.65 23.49
CA LEU A 193 -4.13 7.45 22.93
C LEU A 193 -5.47 6.84 23.37
N VAL A 194 -6.22 7.60 24.14
CA VAL A 194 -7.51 7.19 24.69
C VAL A 194 -8.62 7.55 23.71
N CYS A 195 -9.31 6.53 23.20
CA CYS A 195 -10.48 6.65 22.34
C CYS A 195 -11.75 6.32 23.11
N ASN A 196 -12.76 7.19 23.06
CA ASN A 196 -13.98 7.04 23.86
C ASN A 196 -15.20 6.71 22.99
N LEU A 197 -15.64 5.45 23.04
CA LEU A 197 -16.75 4.93 22.24
C LEU A 197 -18.14 5.26 22.79
N ASN A 198 -18.25 5.86 23.99
CA ASN A 198 -19.55 6.29 24.54
C ASN A 198 -20.03 7.62 23.95
N LYS A 199 -19.14 8.44 23.38
CA LYS A 199 -19.51 9.74 22.79
C LYS A 199 -20.25 9.62 21.45
N VAL A 200 -20.50 8.40 20.99
CA VAL A 200 -20.84 8.07 19.61
C VAL A 200 -22.04 7.11 19.61
N TYR A 201 -23.06 7.39 18.79
CA TYR A 201 -24.29 6.60 18.70
C TYR A 201 -24.34 5.73 17.45
N GLY A 202 -24.90 4.53 17.56
CA GLY A 202 -24.97 3.56 16.46
C GLY A 202 -23.68 2.76 16.31
N PHE A 203 -23.81 1.52 15.82
CA PHE A 203 -22.66 0.62 15.66
C PHE A 203 -21.69 1.16 14.61
N SER A 204 -22.13 1.37 13.37
CA SER A 204 -21.26 1.80 12.27
C SER A 204 -20.47 3.09 12.59
N TYR A 205 -21.09 4.08 13.21
CA TYR A 205 -20.41 5.33 13.59
C TYR A 205 -19.33 5.09 14.68
N LYS A 206 -19.52 4.13 15.59
CA LYS A 206 -18.47 3.67 16.52
C LYS A 206 -17.28 3.02 15.82
N PHE A 207 -17.50 2.30 14.72
CA PHE A 207 -16.40 1.74 13.90
C PHE A 207 -15.61 2.83 13.22
N HIS A 208 -16.29 3.76 12.56
CA HIS A 208 -15.60 4.88 11.93
C HIS A 208 -14.82 5.69 12.97
N HIS A 209 -15.40 5.96 14.14
CA HIS A 209 -14.67 6.64 15.21
C HIS A 209 -13.45 5.84 15.70
N LEU A 210 -13.59 4.52 15.86
CA LEU A 210 -12.50 3.63 16.26
C LEU A 210 -11.35 3.64 15.24
N VAL A 211 -11.66 3.49 13.95
CA VAL A 211 -10.67 3.55 12.86
C VAL A 211 -9.97 4.90 12.85
N TYR A 212 -10.72 6.00 12.98
CA TYR A 212 -10.16 7.34 13.09
C TYR A 212 -9.17 7.44 14.26
N CYS A 213 -9.58 7.01 15.46
CA CYS A 213 -8.69 7.02 16.62
C CYS A 213 -7.42 6.20 16.36
N PHE A 214 -7.54 5.05 15.67
CA PHE A 214 -6.43 4.16 15.40
C PHE A 214 -5.46 4.75 14.36
N ILE A 215 -5.96 5.43 13.33
CA ILE A 215 -5.13 6.17 12.38
C ILE A 215 -4.32 7.26 13.10
N VAL A 216 -4.95 8.02 14.00
CA VAL A 216 -4.25 9.06 14.78
C VAL A 216 -3.26 8.46 15.79
N ALA A 217 -3.61 7.32 16.40
CA ALA A 217 -2.71 6.55 17.25
C ALA A 217 -1.46 6.10 16.48
N TYR A 218 -1.63 5.61 15.25
CA TYR A 218 -0.55 5.28 14.33
C TYR A 218 0.30 6.51 13.97
N GLU A 219 -0.32 7.63 13.58
CA GLU A 219 0.39 8.88 13.26
C GLU A 219 1.27 9.35 14.43
N THR A 220 0.78 9.22 15.66
CA THR A 220 1.42 9.77 16.86
C THR A 220 2.28 8.78 17.65
N GLN A 221 2.43 7.54 17.16
CA GLN A 221 3.09 6.43 17.87
C GLN A 221 2.56 6.22 19.29
N ARG A 222 1.25 6.21 19.42
CA ARG A 222 0.58 5.98 20.70
C ARG A 222 -0.21 4.70 20.62
N MET A 223 -0.04 3.82 21.59
CA MET A 223 -0.90 2.65 21.73
C MET A 223 -2.35 3.11 21.92
N LEU A 224 -3.26 2.59 21.10
CA LEU A 224 -4.68 2.86 21.21
C LEU A 224 -5.28 2.17 22.43
N VAL A 225 -6.03 2.92 23.24
CA VAL A 225 -6.74 2.41 24.42
C VAL A 225 -8.22 2.78 24.34
N LEU A 226 -9.10 1.78 24.49
CA LEU A 226 -10.54 1.97 24.39
C LEU A 226 -11.20 2.24 25.74
N THR A 227 -12.06 3.25 25.76
CA THR A 227 -12.86 3.61 26.93
C THR A 227 -14.36 3.70 26.61
N PRO A 228 -15.25 3.30 27.54
CA PRO A 228 -14.95 2.56 28.77
C PRO A 228 -14.53 1.11 28.50
N MET A 229 -13.79 0.50 29.45
CA MET A 229 -13.28 -0.89 29.33
C MET A 229 -14.36 -1.94 29.07
N LYS A 230 -15.63 -1.68 29.41
CA LYS A 230 -16.74 -2.60 29.09
C LYS A 230 -16.83 -2.94 27.60
N TYR A 231 -16.46 -2.03 26.70
CA TYR A 231 -16.44 -2.32 25.27
C TYR A 231 -15.32 -3.28 24.92
N ASN A 232 -14.15 -3.13 25.54
CA ASN A 232 -13.06 -4.08 25.40
C ASN A 232 -13.53 -5.47 25.82
N ASN A 233 -14.13 -5.61 27.01
CA ASN A 233 -14.60 -6.91 27.50
C ASN A 233 -15.66 -7.58 26.60
N VAL A 234 -16.41 -6.81 25.81
CA VAL A 234 -17.34 -7.35 24.80
C VAL A 234 -16.58 -7.67 23.51
N TRP A 235 -15.65 -6.81 23.09
CA TRP A 235 -14.81 -6.97 21.90
C TRP A 235 -13.97 -8.25 21.97
N GLN A 236 -13.28 -8.46 23.10
CA GLN A 236 -12.39 -9.59 23.34
C GLN A 236 -13.08 -10.97 23.25
N LYS A 237 -14.42 -11.01 23.30
CA LYS A 237 -15.18 -12.25 23.12
C LYS A 237 -15.21 -12.72 21.67
N PHE A 238 -15.01 -11.80 20.73
CA PHE A 238 -15.15 -12.05 19.30
C PHE A 238 -13.83 -11.82 18.57
N PHE A 239 -13.07 -10.80 18.95
CA PHE A 239 -11.86 -10.38 18.26
C PHE A 239 -10.68 -10.27 19.22
N PHE A 240 -9.47 -10.26 18.66
CA PHE A 240 -8.27 -9.98 19.45
C PHE A 240 -8.35 -8.59 20.10
N THR A 241 -7.74 -8.50 21.27
CA THR A 241 -7.82 -7.32 22.13
C THR A 241 -7.02 -6.20 21.48
N LEU A 242 -7.61 -5.03 21.27
CA LEU A 242 -6.88 -3.94 20.63
C LEU A 242 -5.73 -3.44 21.49
N ASN A 243 -5.85 -3.44 22.82
CA ASN A 243 -4.81 -2.99 23.75
C ASN A 243 -3.83 -4.11 24.19
N GLY A 244 -3.80 -5.24 23.49
CA GLY A 244 -2.96 -6.40 23.85
C GLY A 244 -3.07 -6.78 25.34
N THR A 245 -1.92 -7.04 25.96
CA THR A 245 -1.78 -7.29 27.42
C THR A 245 -1.65 -6.01 28.24
N CYS A 246 -1.59 -4.83 27.62
CA CYS A 246 -1.31 -3.57 28.32
C CYS A 246 -2.60 -2.89 28.83
N PRO A 247 -2.76 -2.73 30.17
CA PRO A 247 -3.86 -1.95 30.71
C PRO A 247 -3.64 -0.44 30.53
N LEU A 248 -4.72 0.32 30.63
CA LEU A 248 -4.65 1.78 30.77
C LEU A 248 -3.85 2.13 32.03
N VAL A 249 -2.86 3.02 31.93
CA VAL A 249 -2.09 3.46 33.10
C VAL A 249 -2.93 4.46 33.89
N MET A 250 -3.68 3.97 34.87
CA MET A 250 -4.66 4.76 35.64
C MET A 250 -4.06 5.85 36.54
N ASN A 251 -2.75 5.79 36.82
CA ASN A 251 -2.07 6.67 37.78
C ASN A 251 -1.46 7.94 37.15
N LYS A 252 -1.77 8.25 35.89
CA LYS A 252 -1.22 9.42 35.16
C LYS A 252 -2.35 10.32 34.66
N SER A 253 -2.10 11.63 34.61
CA SER A 253 -3.06 12.62 34.11
C SER A 253 -3.34 12.41 32.63
N ILE A 254 -4.62 12.48 32.24
CA ILE A 254 -5.06 12.38 30.85
C ILE A 254 -5.17 13.79 30.27
N SER A 255 -4.34 14.11 29.29
CA SER A 255 -4.38 15.40 28.56
C SER A 255 -5.40 15.35 27.43
N GLN A 256 -6.08 16.46 27.13
CA GLN A 256 -6.97 16.58 25.97
C GLN A 256 -6.17 16.94 24.73
N TRP A 257 -6.47 16.37 23.56
CA TRP A 257 -5.77 16.63 22.29
C TRP A 257 -5.52 18.13 21.98
N THR A 258 -4.27 18.49 21.68
CA THR A 258 -3.86 19.82 21.18
C THR A 258 -2.95 19.76 19.94
N GLY A 259 -2.77 18.59 19.33
CA GLY A 259 -2.01 18.41 18.08
C GLY A 259 -0.51 18.17 18.21
N ASN A 260 0.15 18.61 19.28
CA ASN A 260 1.58 18.36 19.50
C ASN A 260 1.89 18.18 20.98
N GLN A 261 1.59 16.98 21.50
CA GLN A 261 1.71 16.68 22.92
C GLN A 261 2.85 15.72 23.20
N THR A 262 3.74 16.14 24.11
CA THR A 262 4.76 15.27 24.71
C THR A 262 4.18 14.38 25.81
N ASP A 263 2.97 14.68 26.29
CA ASP A 263 2.28 13.96 27.35
C ASP A 263 2.18 12.46 27.04
N GLN A 264 2.26 11.63 28.07
CA GLN A 264 2.20 10.19 27.85
C GLN A 264 0.79 9.73 27.45
N ILE A 265 -0.26 10.25 28.07
CA ILE A 265 -1.65 9.83 27.83
C ILE A 265 -2.45 10.99 27.27
N VAL A 266 -3.00 10.79 26.07
CA VAL A 266 -3.77 11.80 25.34
C VAL A 266 -5.15 11.27 25.03
N GLN A 267 -6.19 12.03 25.35
CA GLN A 267 -7.56 11.74 24.96
C GLN A 267 -7.90 12.44 23.66
N LEU A 268 -8.35 11.65 22.68
CA LEU A 268 -8.78 12.16 21.38
C LEU A 268 -10.29 12.42 21.41
N PRO A 269 -10.75 13.62 21.00
CA PRO A 269 -12.17 13.90 20.82
C PRO A 269 -12.72 13.21 19.57
N ILE A 270 -14.04 13.30 19.36
CA ILE A 270 -14.66 12.86 18.10
C ILE A 270 -14.12 13.70 16.94
N ILE A 271 -14.17 13.14 15.73
CA ILE A 271 -13.60 13.76 14.53
C ILE A 271 -14.20 15.14 14.21
N ASP A 272 -15.44 15.38 14.63
CA ASP A 272 -16.14 16.66 14.41
C ASP A 272 -15.59 17.78 15.32
N ASP A 273 -15.06 17.41 16.49
CA ASP A 273 -14.57 18.34 17.51
C ASP A 273 -13.03 18.49 17.48
N VAL A 274 -12.30 17.66 16.71
CA VAL A 274 -10.84 17.60 16.79
C VAL A 274 -10.16 18.83 16.18
N HIS A 275 -9.43 19.57 17.02
CA HIS A 275 -8.68 20.75 16.62
C HIS A 275 -7.33 20.81 17.36
N PRO A 276 -6.19 21.01 16.65
CA PRO A 276 -6.05 21.01 15.20
C PRO A 276 -6.34 19.61 14.60
N LYS A 277 -6.68 19.56 13.31
CA LYS A 277 -6.92 18.28 12.62
C LYS A 277 -5.62 17.47 12.50
N PRO A 278 -5.65 16.15 12.76
CA PRO A 278 -4.53 15.25 12.51
C PRO A 278 -4.10 15.24 11.04
N ARG A 279 -2.84 14.90 10.74
CA ARG A 279 -2.30 14.96 9.37
C ARG A 279 -2.75 13.78 8.52
N LEU A 280 -2.84 12.59 9.10
CA LEU A 280 -3.27 11.37 8.39
C LEU A 280 -4.78 11.19 8.38
N LEU A 281 -5.56 12.27 8.53
CA LEU A 281 -7.00 12.17 8.35
C LEU A 281 -7.29 11.74 6.91
N PRO A 282 -8.11 10.70 6.66
CA PRO A 282 -8.47 10.31 5.28
C PRO A 282 -8.90 11.53 4.45
N PRO A 283 -8.59 11.62 3.14
CA PRO A 283 -7.91 10.61 2.32
C PRO A 283 -6.38 10.58 2.41
N VAL A 284 -5.76 11.37 3.29
CA VAL A 284 -4.30 11.50 3.35
C VAL A 284 -3.64 10.19 3.79
N LEU A 285 -2.62 9.75 3.04
CA LEU A 285 -1.86 8.53 3.29
C LEU A 285 -0.47 8.82 3.86
N PRO A 286 0.18 7.86 4.54
CA PRO A 286 1.61 7.97 4.81
C PRO A 286 2.41 7.93 3.50
N ASP A 287 3.44 8.79 3.38
CA ASP A 287 4.24 8.92 2.15
C ASP A 287 4.86 7.61 1.65
N ASP A 288 5.30 6.73 2.57
CA ASP A 288 5.92 5.45 2.25
C ASP A 288 4.94 4.42 1.66
N PHE A 289 3.64 4.62 1.86
CA PHE A 289 2.57 3.83 1.22
C PHE A 289 2.02 4.52 -0.03
N ALA A 290 1.94 5.85 -0.05
CA ALA A 290 1.22 6.60 -1.07
C ALA A 290 1.67 6.28 -2.50
N SER A 291 2.98 6.26 -2.75
CA SER A 291 3.53 6.01 -4.09
C SER A 291 3.24 4.59 -4.58
N ARG A 292 3.42 3.59 -3.71
CA ARG A 292 3.20 2.17 -4.02
C ARG A 292 1.72 1.86 -4.20
N LEU A 293 0.86 2.40 -3.34
CA LEU A 293 -0.59 2.23 -3.45
C LEU A 293 -1.19 2.94 -4.67
N ASN A 294 -0.62 4.07 -5.11
CA ASN A 294 -1.04 4.74 -6.34
C ASN A 294 -0.88 3.85 -7.59
N VAL A 295 0.10 2.94 -7.56
CA VAL A 295 0.34 1.98 -8.65
C VAL A 295 -0.53 0.74 -8.46
N LEU A 296 -0.68 0.27 -7.22
CA LEU A 296 -1.38 -0.99 -6.92
C LEU A 296 -2.91 -0.90 -6.98
N HIS A 297 -3.52 0.18 -6.49
CA HIS A 297 -4.92 0.17 -6.05
C HIS A 297 -5.72 1.39 -6.56
N GLY A 298 -6.92 1.16 -7.11
CA GLY A 298 -7.76 2.22 -7.70
C GLY A 298 -8.39 3.24 -6.73
N ASP A 299 -8.58 2.89 -5.45
CA ASP A 299 -8.88 3.85 -4.36
C ASP A 299 -7.99 3.59 -3.12
N PRO A 300 -6.78 4.19 -3.07
CA PRO A 300 -5.81 3.95 -1.99
C PRO A 300 -6.30 4.30 -0.58
N MET A 301 -7.21 5.27 -0.44
CA MET A 301 -7.79 5.64 0.86
C MET A 301 -8.60 4.47 1.44
N VAL A 302 -9.38 3.81 0.59
CA VAL A 302 -10.22 2.69 1.01
C VAL A 302 -9.37 1.51 1.45
N TRP A 303 -8.30 1.21 0.70
CA TRP A 303 -7.35 0.16 1.08
C TRP A 303 -6.72 0.47 2.44
N TRP A 304 -6.26 1.72 2.65
CA TRP A 304 -5.66 2.16 3.91
C TRP A 304 -6.61 1.96 5.10
N ILE A 305 -7.86 2.43 4.99
CA ILE A 305 -8.91 2.20 5.99
C ILE A 305 -9.16 0.70 6.20
N GLY A 306 -9.17 -0.07 5.12
CA GLY A 306 -9.33 -1.52 5.13
C GLY A 306 -8.30 -2.23 5.99
N GLN A 307 -7.04 -1.77 6.01
CA GLN A 307 -5.99 -2.38 6.83
C GLN A 307 -6.22 -2.20 8.35
N PHE A 308 -6.73 -1.03 8.77
CA PHE A 308 -7.15 -0.85 10.17
C PHE A 308 -8.35 -1.73 10.52
N LEU A 309 -9.32 -1.86 9.61
CA LEU A 309 -10.46 -2.74 9.81
C LEU A 309 -10.02 -4.21 9.90
N LYS A 310 -9.08 -4.64 9.06
CA LYS A 310 -8.48 -5.98 9.09
C LYS A 310 -7.87 -6.30 10.44
N PHE A 311 -7.11 -5.36 11.02
CA PHE A 311 -6.54 -5.52 12.36
C PHE A 311 -7.62 -5.54 13.45
N ILE A 312 -8.58 -4.60 13.38
CA ILE A 312 -9.69 -4.50 14.35
C ILE A 312 -10.53 -5.78 14.39
N PHE A 313 -10.79 -6.36 13.23
CA PHE A 313 -11.62 -7.55 13.06
C PHE A 313 -10.83 -8.86 13.07
N LEU A 314 -9.60 -8.88 13.57
CA LEU A 314 -8.84 -10.12 13.71
C LEU A 314 -9.62 -11.10 14.62
N PRO A 315 -10.13 -12.22 14.08
CA PRO A 315 -11.12 -13.04 14.77
C PRO A 315 -10.47 -13.95 15.82
N GLN A 316 -11.13 -14.10 16.96
CA GLN A 316 -10.82 -15.17 17.92
C GLN A 316 -11.33 -16.52 17.39
N PRO A 317 -10.75 -17.66 17.80
CA PRO A 317 -11.21 -18.99 17.38
C PRO A 317 -12.73 -19.20 17.58
N THR A 318 -13.31 -18.61 18.64
CA THR A 318 -14.75 -18.69 18.91
C THR A 318 -15.62 -18.08 17.81
N ILE A 319 -15.28 -16.89 17.29
CA ILE A 319 -16.08 -16.28 16.21
C ILE A 319 -15.77 -16.94 14.86
N SER A 320 -14.53 -17.40 14.64
CA SER A 320 -14.17 -18.14 13.42
C SER A 320 -15.05 -19.39 13.25
N ASN A 321 -15.23 -20.18 14.31
CA ASN A 321 -16.13 -21.33 14.27
C ASN A 321 -17.58 -20.93 13.94
N ILE A 322 -18.05 -19.80 14.46
CA ILE A 322 -19.40 -19.28 14.12
C ILE A 322 -19.48 -18.90 12.64
N PHE A 323 -18.43 -18.30 12.08
CA PHE A 323 -18.37 -18.01 10.64
C PHE A 323 -18.41 -19.29 9.81
N ASP A 324 -17.63 -20.31 10.17
CA ASP A 324 -17.59 -21.59 9.46
C ASP A 324 -18.95 -22.31 9.51
N GLU A 325 -19.56 -22.41 10.70
CA GLU A 325 -20.91 -22.99 10.87
C GLU A 325 -21.96 -22.24 10.03
N CYS A 326 -21.88 -20.91 10.00
CA CYS A 326 -22.77 -20.09 9.19
C CYS A 326 -22.54 -20.33 7.69
N ALA A 327 -21.28 -20.37 7.25
CA ALA A 327 -20.91 -20.60 5.86
C ALA A 327 -21.42 -21.97 5.37
N GLU A 328 -21.25 -23.02 6.16
CA GLU A 328 -21.75 -24.36 5.87
C GLU A 328 -23.28 -24.42 5.81
N LYS A 329 -23.96 -23.86 6.83
CA LYS A 329 -25.42 -23.85 6.91
C LYS A 329 -26.06 -23.11 5.75
N MET A 330 -25.46 -21.98 5.36
CA MET A 330 -25.92 -21.15 4.25
C MET A 330 -25.43 -21.67 2.89
N LYS A 331 -24.53 -22.66 2.86
CA LYS A 331 -23.83 -23.14 1.66
C LYS A 331 -23.22 -21.98 0.86
N PHE A 332 -22.57 -21.06 1.58
CA PHE A 332 -21.97 -19.87 0.98
C PHE A 332 -20.89 -20.27 -0.03
N GLN A 333 -21.00 -19.79 -1.28
CA GLN A 333 -20.11 -20.16 -2.38
C GLN A 333 -20.01 -19.04 -3.40
N ASN A 334 -18.81 -18.81 -3.93
CA ASN A 334 -18.61 -17.85 -5.02
C ASN A 334 -18.98 -18.50 -6.39
N PRO A 335 -19.42 -17.72 -7.40
CA PRO A 335 -19.59 -16.28 -7.37
C PRO A 335 -20.87 -15.83 -6.63
N THR A 336 -20.75 -14.90 -5.69
CA THR A 336 -21.86 -14.31 -4.91
C THR A 336 -21.78 -12.78 -4.92
N VAL A 337 -22.91 -12.11 -5.10
CA VAL A 337 -23.02 -10.66 -4.95
C VAL A 337 -23.58 -10.32 -3.57
N GLY A 338 -22.89 -9.47 -2.81
CA GLY A 338 -23.33 -9.00 -1.52
C GLY A 338 -24.21 -7.75 -1.67
N VAL A 339 -25.43 -7.81 -1.14
CA VAL A 339 -26.40 -6.71 -1.20
C VAL A 339 -26.79 -6.34 0.22
N HIS A 340 -26.61 -5.07 0.59
CA HIS A 340 -27.04 -4.56 1.88
C HIS A 340 -28.13 -3.50 1.70
N VAL A 341 -29.35 -3.84 2.11
CA VAL A 341 -30.51 -2.96 2.04
C VAL A 341 -30.85 -2.49 3.44
N ARG A 342 -30.63 -1.19 3.70
CA ARG A 342 -30.91 -0.53 4.97
C ARG A 342 -32.15 0.34 4.83
N ARG A 343 -33.22 0.04 5.57
CA ARG A 343 -34.49 0.80 5.50
C ARG A 343 -34.85 1.46 6.84
N ALA A 344 -35.06 0.69 7.91
CA ALA A 344 -35.80 1.05 9.11
C ALA A 344 -35.62 2.51 9.63
N ASP A 345 -34.63 2.78 10.48
CA ASP A 345 -34.45 4.08 11.15
C ASP A 345 -33.78 5.16 10.29
N LYS A 346 -33.34 4.81 9.08
CA LYS A 346 -32.49 5.65 8.22
C LYS A 346 -33.25 6.36 7.11
N ILE A 347 -34.39 5.82 6.67
CA ILE A 347 -35.29 6.48 5.73
C ILE A 347 -35.77 7.82 6.31
N ASN A 348 -35.70 8.89 5.50
CA ASN A 348 -36.11 10.26 5.82
C ASN A 348 -35.25 11.02 6.86
N LYS A 349 -34.13 10.43 7.32
CA LYS A 349 -33.16 11.12 8.20
C LYS A 349 -31.80 11.25 7.53
N ASP A 350 -31.23 10.11 7.14
CA ASP A 350 -29.84 10.03 6.69
C ASP A 350 -29.72 9.46 5.27
N ALA A 351 -30.77 8.83 4.75
CA ALA A 351 -30.80 8.26 3.39
C ALA A 351 -32.21 8.27 2.78
N GLY A 352 -32.26 8.20 1.45
CA GLY A 352 -33.50 7.96 0.69
C GLY A 352 -33.96 6.50 0.78
N PHE A 353 -35.24 6.27 0.51
CA PHE A 353 -35.73 4.91 0.29
C PHE A 353 -35.31 4.44 -1.11
N HIS A 354 -34.69 3.26 -1.18
CA HIS A 354 -34.36 2.60 -2.43
C HIS A 354 -35.11 1.27 -2.55
N ALA A 355 -35.79 1.08 -3.69
CA ALA A 355 -36.49 -0.16 -3.98
C ALA A 355 -35.49 -1.30 -4.26
N LEU A 356 -35.87 -2.55 -4.04
CA LEU A 356 -34.97 -3.70 -4.25
C LEU A 356 -34.49 -3.78 -5.71
N GLU A 357 -35.35 -3.39 -6.64
CA GLU A 357 -35.09 -3.30 -8.07
C GLU A 357 -33.84 -2.45 -8.40
N GLU A 358 -33.62 -1.37 -7.66
CA GLU A 358 -32.47 -0.48 -7.90
C GLU A 358 -31.15 -1.20 -7.61
N TYR A 359 -31.10 -1.98 -6.51
CA TYR A 359 -29.94 -2.82 -6.19
C TYR A 359 -29.75 -3.91 -7.24
N MET A 360 -30.85 -4.55 -7.66
CA MET A 360 -30.83 -5.69 -8.58
C MET A 360 -30.36 -5.35 -10.00
N ILE A 361 -30.44 -4.08 -10.41
CA ILE A 361 -29.82 -3.62 -11.67
C ILE A 361 -28.31 -3.89 -11.65
N HIS A 362 -27.63 -3.56 -10.54
CA HIS A 362 -26.19 -3.75 -10.41
C HIS A 362 -25.81 -5.22 -10.25
N VAL A 363 -26.63 -6.00 -9.53
CA VAL A 363 -26.45 -7.45 -9.40
C VAL A 363 -26.51 -8.13 -10.76
N GLU A 364 -27.54 -7.83 -11.56
CA GLU A 364 -27.71 -8.41 -12.89
C GLU A 364 -26.56 -7.99 -13.82
N GLU A 365 -26.10 -6.74 -13.73
CA GLU A 365 -24.98 -6.26 -14.54
C GLU A 365 -23.68 -7.03 -14.24
N TYR A 366 -23.39 -7.27 -12.96
CA TYR A 366 -22.24 -8.10 -12.55
C TYR A 366 -22.33 -9.50 -13.15
N TYR A 367 -23.48 -10.17 -13.04
CA TYR A 367 -23.64 -11.53 -13.56
C TYR A 367 -23.53 -11.58 -15.08
N LYS A 368 -24.08 -10.60 -15.81
CA LYS A 368 -23.94 -10.51 -17.26
C LYS A 368 -22.49 -10.30 -17.70
N LEU A 369 -21.73 -9.47 -16.99
CA LEU A 369 -20.28 -9.31 -17.24
C LEU A 369 -19.54 -10.63 -16.98
N LYS A 370 -19.86 -11.31 -15.88
CA LYS A 370 -19.21 -12.58 -15.53
C LYS A 370 -19.54 -13.71 -16.51
N GLU A 371 -20.76 -13.73 -17.06
CA GLU A 371 -21.19 -14.68 -18.10
C GLU A 371 -20.36 -14.58 -19.39
N LEU A 372 -19.79 -13.40 -19.70
CA LEU A 372 -18.88 -13.25 -20.84
C LEU A 372 -17.54 -13.99 -20.65
N SER A 373 -17.18 -14.32 -19.41
CA SER A 373 -15.93 -15.02 -19.07
C SER A 373 -16.13 -16.52 -18.84
N GLY A 374 -17.38 -17.01 -18.86
CA GLY A 374 -17.69 -18.42 -18.68
C GLY A 374 -19.09 -18.68 -18.15
N GLN A 375 -19.51 -19.94 -18.16
CA GLN A 375 -20.84 -20.33 -17.73
C GLN A 375 -21.01 -20.24 -16.20
N ILE A 376 -22.05 -19.53 -15.77
CA ILE A 376 -22.42 -19.41 -14.36
C ILE A 376 -23.48 -20.45 -14.04
N LYS A 377 -23.13 -21.40 -13.16
CA LYS A 377 -24.05 -22.48 -12.75
C LYS A 377 -25.25 -21.96 -11.97
N LYS A 378 -25.05 -20.93 -11.14
CA LYS A 378 -26.09 -20.36 -10.29
C LYS A 378 -25.76 -18.91 -9.93
N LYS A 379 -26.74 -18.00 -10.04
CA LYS A 379 -26.62 -16.61 -9.59
C LYS A 379 -27.01 -16.54 -8.11
N ARG A 380 -26.13 -16.03 -7.26
CA ARG A 380 -26.27 -16.05 -5.80
C ARG A 380 -26.18 -14.65 -5.21
N ILE A 381 -27.03 -14.36 -4.24
CA ILE A 381 -27.04 -13.07 -3.55
C ILE A 381 -26.93 -13.32 -2.07
N TYR A 382 -25.93 -12.73 -1.43
CA TYR A 382 -25.94 -12.60 0.02
C TYR A 382 -26.70 -11.32 0.39
N LEU A 383 -27.90 -11.47 0.94
CA LEU A 383 -28.76 -10.34 1.29
C LEU A 383 -28.67 -10.04 2.79
N ALA A 384 -28.08 -8.90 3.13
CA ALA A 384 -28.08 -8.34 4.48
C ALA A 384 -29.12 -7.22 4.57
N THR A 385 -30.01 -7.27 5.55
CA THR A 385 -31.04 -6.24 5.70
C THR A 385 -31.61 -6.19 7.12
N ASP A 386 -32.06 -5.01 7.50
CA ASP A 386 -32.82 -4.73 8.71
C ASP A 386 -34.35 -4.86 8.53
N GLU A 387 -34.83 -5.18 7.31
CA GLU A 387 -36.26 -5.38 7.03
C GLU A 387 -36.60 -6.86 6.78
N PRO A 388 -37.26 -7.56 7.73
CA PRO A 388 -37.53 -8.99 7.61
C PRO A 388 -38.35 -9.42 6.38
N ASN A 389 -39.22 -8.54 5.88
CA ASN A 389 -40.10 -8.85 4.75
C ASN A 389 -39.35 -8.87 3.40
N LEU A 390 -38.16 -8.26 3.32
CA LEU A 390 -37.41 -8.12 2.08
C LEU A 390 -36.92 -9.48 1.55
N PHE A 391 -36.67 -10.47 2.42
CA PHE A 391 -36.29 -11.82 1.97
C PHE A 391 -37.40 -12.50 1.18
N ALA A 392 -38.65 -12.42 1.66
CA ALA A 392 -39.79 -12.99 0.98
C ALA A 392 -40.06 -12.25 -0.34
N GLU A 393 -39.86 -10.92 -0.34
CA GLU A 393 -39.92 -10.10 -1.55
C GLU A 393 -38.87 -10.53 -2.59
N ALA A 394 -37.61 -10.66 -2.19
CA ALA A 394 -36.50 -11.04 -3.06
C ALA A 394 -36.72 -12.43 -3.67
N LYS A 395 -37.06 -13.44 -2.86
CA LYS A 395 -37.35 -14.81 -3.33
C LYS A 395 -38.53 -14.86 -4.30
N ARG A 396 -39.52 -13.98 -4.13
CA ARG A 396 -40.71 -13.91 -4.99
C ARG A 396 -40.44 -13.19 -6.32
N LYS A 397 -39.72 -12.06 -6.28
CA LYS A 397 -39.46 -11.23 -7.46
C LYS A 397 -38.32 -11.78 -8.34
N TYR A 398 -37.36 -12.48 -7.74
CA TYR A 398 -36.14 -12.95 -8.39
C TYR A 398 -35.92 -14.46 -8.15
N PRO A 399 -36.85 -15.33 -8.59
CA PRO A 399 -36.77 -16.78 -8.35
C PRO A 399 -35.57 -17.47 -9.03
N GLU A 400 -34.96 -16.83 -10.02
CA GLU A 400 -33.76 -17.28 -10.72
C GLU A 400 -32.47 -17.09 -9.88
N TYR A 401 -32.53 -16.30 -8.81
CA TYR A 401 -31.43 -16.06 -7.90
C TYR A 401 -31.53 -16.91 -6.64
N GLU A 402 -30.40 -17.49 -6.21
CA GLU A 402 -30.27 -18.08 -4.89
C GLU A 402 -30.03 -16.99 -3.84
N ILE A 403 -31.06 -16.67 -3.07
CA ILE A 403 -30.97 -15.70 -1.97
C ILE A 403 -30.41 -16.41 -0.73
N ILE A 404 -29.13 -16.17 -0.45
CA ILE A 404 -28.42 -16.59 0.75
C ILE A 404 -28.68 -15.56 1.84
N CYS A 405 -29.19 -16.01 2.99
CA CYS A 405 -29.42 -15.16 4.14
C CYS A 405 -29.43 -15.97 5.44
N ASN A 406 -29.17 -15.29 6.55
CA ASN A 406 -29.48 -15.81 7.87
C ASN A 406 -30.76 -15.14 8.38
N GLU A 407 -31.92 -15.74 8.11
CA GLU A 407 -33.24 -15.15 8.43
C GLU A 407 -33.45 -14.79 9.92
N ASN A 408 -32.61 -15.34 10.82
CA ASN A 408 -32.64 -14.99 12.24
C ASN A 408 -32.02 -13.61 12.53
N ILE A 409 -31.09 -13.12 11.70
CA ILE A 409 -30.37 -11.84 11.83
C ILE A 409 -31.31 -10.64 11.62
N SER A 410 -32.14 -10.64 10.57
CA SER A 410 -33.03 -9.49 10.34
C SER A 410 -34.14 -9.39 11.39
N LYS A 411 -34.55 -10.52 11.99
CA LYS A 411 -35.55 -10.54 13.08
C LYS A 411 -34.99 -9.95 14.37
N THR A 412 -33.71 -10.13 14.66
CA THR A 412 -33.02 -9.55 15.82
C THR A 412 -32.64 -8.09 15.59
N ALA A 413 -32.21 -7.71 14.37
CA ALA A 413 -31.95 -6.32 14.00
C ALA A 413 -33.19 -5.42 14.14
N PHE A 414 -34.37 -5.94 13.78
CA PHE A 414 -35.66 -5.24 13.92
C PHE A 414 -36.13 -5.10 15.38
N LYS A 415 -35.80 -6.08 16.22
CA LYS A 415 -36.23 -6.14 17.63
C LYS A 415 -35.05 -5.80 18.55
N LYS A 416 -34.93 -4.53 18.97
CA LYS A 416 -33.90 -3.94 19.87
C LYS A 416 -33.65 -4.63 21.24
N TYR A 417 -34.12 -5.85 21.48
CA TYR A 417 -34.19 -6.49 22.80
C TYR A 417 -32.90 -7.20 23.24
N ASP A 418 -31.92 -7.46 22.35
CA ASP A 418 -30.63 -8.04 22.74
C ASP A 418 -29.44 -7.43 21.96
N LEU A 419 -28.73 -6.51 22.60
CA LEU A 419 -27.55 -5.83 22.04
C LEU A 419 -26.41 -6.79 21.67
N ARG A 420 -26.27 -7.94 22.35
CA ARG A 420 -25.16 -8.86 22.06
C ARG A 420 -25.45 -9.71 20.83
N LYS A 421 -26.68 -10.22 20.73
CA LYS A 421 -27.11 -11.00 19.57
C LYS A 421 -27.11 -10.15 18.31
N SER A 422 -27.67 -8.93 18.38
CA SER A 422 -27.64 -7.98 17.27
C SER A 422 -26.23 -7.58 16.82
N LEU A 423 -25.24 -7.62 17.72
CA LEU A 423 -23.84 -7.34 17.39
C LEU A 423 -23.20 -8.49 16.59
N ILE A 424 -23.36 -9.73 17.06
CA ILE A 424 -22.85 -10.92 16.36
C ILE A 424 -23.45 -11.00 14.96
N ASP A 425 -24.76 -10.79 14.86
CA ASP A 425 -25.50 -10.84 13.61
C ASP A 425 -24.96 -9.80 12.60
N LEU A 426 -24.66 -8.58 13.05
CA LEU A 426 -24.07 -7.54 12.19
C LEU A 426 -22.61 -7.85 11.79
N ILE A 427 -21.83 -8.46 12.68
CA ILE A 427 -20.47 -8.91 12.38
C ILE A 427 -20.50 -9.99 11.29
N ILE A 428 -21.44 -10.94 11.39
CA ILE A 428 -21.66 -11.98 10.38
C ILE A 428 -22.03 -11.36 9.03
N ASP A 429 -22.98 -10.41 9.01
CA ASP A 429 -23.36 -9.72 7.77
C ASP A 429 -22.16 -9.01 7.14
N ILE A 430 -21.38 -8.24 7.91
CA ILE A 430 -20.19 -7.54 7.39
C ILE A 430 -19.16 -8.53 6.85
N HIS A 431 -18.94 -9.66 7.53
CA HIS A 431 -18.00 -10.69 7.11
C HIS A 431 -18.37 -11.27 5.74
N PHE A 432 -19.59 -11.78 5.58
CA PHE A 432 -20.02 -12.40 4.31
C PHE A 432 -20.23 -11.39 3.18
N LEU A 433 -20.63 -10.15 3.50
CA LEU A 433 -20.60 -9.06 2.53
C LEU A 433 -19.16 -8.82 2.04
N SER A 434 -18.18 -8.77 2.93
CA SER A 434 -16.77 -8.52 2.55
C SER A 434 -16.14 -9.65 1.73
N LEU A 435 -16.63 -10.89 1.87
CA LEU A 435 -16.19 -12.07 1.12
C LEU A 435 -16.90 -12.26 -0.23
N SER A 436 -17.94 -11.47 -0.51
CA SER A 436 -18.65 -11.51 -1.78
C SER A 436 -17.75 -11.04 -2.93
N ASP A 437 -18.01 -11.47 -4.17
CA ASP A 437 -17.17 -11.07 -5.32
C ASP A 437 -17.48 -9.64 -5.81
N TYR A 438 -18.65 -9.12 -5.47
CA TYR A 438 -19.10 -7.77 -5.78
C TYR A 438 -20.06 -7.27 -4.69
N LEU A 439 -20.06 -5.96 -4.43
CA LEU A 439 -20.88 -5.34 -3.40
C LEU A 439 -21.83 -4.28 -3.96
N VAL A 440 -23.07 -4.29 -3.49
CA VAL A 440 -23.99 -3.16 -3.67
C VAL A 440 -24.19 -2.46 -2.31
N CYS A 441 -23.09 -1.98 -1.71
CA CYS A 441 -23.07 -1.19 -0.47
C CYS A 441 -21.69 -0.59 -0.13
N ARG A 442 -21.63 0.25 0.92
CA ARG A 442 -20.39 0.87 1.43
C ARG A 442 -19.77 0.21 2.68
N ILE A 443 -20.56 -0.47 3.53
CA ILE A 443 -20.12 -0.83 4.90
C ILE A 443 -19.01 -1.89 4.93
N ALA A 444 -19.10 -2.89 4.05
CA ALA A 444 -18.14 -3.98 3.96
C ALA A 444 -17.05 -3.73 2.91
N TYR A 445 -17.18 -2.67 2.12
CA TYR A 445 -16.32 -2.38 0.98
C TYR A 445 -14.87 -2.12 1.41
N ALA A 446 -14.63 -1.34 2.46
CA ALA A 446 -13.26 -1.14 2.94
C ALA A 446 -12.61 -2.44 3.45
N LEU A 447 -13.37 -3.32 4.11
CA LEU A 447 -12.87 -4.62 4.53
C LEU A 447 -12.56 -5.51 3.32
N MET A 448 -13.43 -5.54 2.31
CA MET A 448 -13.19 -6.24 1.03
C MET A 448 -11.86 -5.79 0.38
N ASN A 449 -11.56 -4.50 0.37
CA ASN A 449 -10.31 -3.96 -0.19
C ASN A 449 -9.05 -4.36 0.62
N SER A 450 -9.21 -4.95 1.80
CA SER A 450 -8.10 -5.55 2.57
C SER A 450 -7.87 -7.04 2.27
N LEU A 451 -8.81 -7.68 1.55
CA LEU A 451 -8.83 -9.10 1.22
C LEU A 451 -8.42 -9.40 -0.22
N HIS A 452 -8.33 -8.38 -1.06
CA HIS A 452 -7.99 -8.50 -2.48
C HIS A 452 -6.89 -7.50 -2.86
N PRO A 453 -6.14 -7.76 -3.94
CA PRO A 453 -5.09 -6.86 -4.41
C PRO A 453 -5.62 -5.47 -4.76
N ASP A 454 -6.69 -5.44 -5.55
CA ASP A 454 -7.48 -4.25 -5.86
C ASP A 454 -8.95 -4.67 -6.02
N ALA A 455 -9.79 -4.24 -5.08
CA ALA A 455 -11.23 -4.42 -5.13
C ALA A 455 -11.97 -3.09 -5.28
N SER A 456 -11.26 -2.02 -5.70
CA SER A 456 -11.83 -0.68 -5.75
C SER A 456 -13.02 -0.59 -6.70
N GLU A 457 -13.03 -1.36 -7.78
CA GLU A 457 -14.13 -1.41 -8.75
C GLU A 457 -15.20 -2.48 -8.41
N ARG A 458 -15.00 -3.28 -7.35
CA ARG A 458 -15.92 -4.37 -6.97
C ARG A 458 -17.12 -3.89 -6.14
N TYR A 459 -17.58 -2.66 -6.37
CA TYR A 459 -18.79 -2.16 -5.73
C TYR A 459 -19.62 -1.21 -6.59
N ALA A 460 -20.90 -1.12 -6.26
CA ALA A 460 -21.82 -0.09 -6.68
C ALA A 460 -22.47 0.56 -5.45
N SER A 461 -22.70 1.86 -5.54
CA SER A 461 -23.43 2.63 -4.54
C SER A 461 -24.65 3.29 -5.18
N LEU A 462 -25.81 3.22 -4.50
CA LEU A 462 -27.04 3.87 -4.96
C LEU A 462 -27.13 5.34 -4.52
N ASP A 463 -26.28 5.77 -3.60
CA ASP A 463 -26.27 7.11 -3.03
C ASP A 463 -24.95 7.85 -3.33
N ASP A 464 -24.05 7.93 -2.36
CA ASP A 464 -22.80 8.67 -2.50
C ASP A 464 -21.66 7.76 -2.95
N ILE A 465 -20.61 8.41 -3.43
CA ILE A 465 -19.27 7.81 -3.50
C ILE A 465 -18.83 7.34 -2.11
N TYR A 466 -17.85 6.44 -2.05
CA TYR A 466 -17.24 6.09 -0.77
C TYR A 466 -16.66 7.34 -0.08
N TYR A 467 -17.02 7.51 1.19
CA TYR A 467 -16.46 8.54 2.06
C TYR A 467 -16.29 8.01 3.49
N PHE A 468 -15.45 8.70 4.24
CA PHE A 468 -15.24 8.50 5.66
C PHE A 468 -15.72 9.75 6.40
N GLY A 469 -16.70 9.61 7.31
CA GLY A 469 -17.29 10.77 8.00
C GLY A 469 -16.22 11.59 8.73
N GLY A 470 -16.18 12.91 8.49
CA GLY A 470 -15.18 13.83 9.06
C GLY A 470 -13.85 13.92 8.29
N GLN A 471 -13.71 13.21 7.15
CA GLN A 471 -12.52 13.25 6.30
C GLN A 471 -12.14 14.67 5.82
N SER A 472 -10.88 14.81 5.41
CA SER A 472 -10.42 15.91 4.57
C SER A 472 -11.05 15.84 3.17
N HIS A 473 -11.02 16.97 2.45
CA HIS A 473 -11.62 17.03 1.12
C HIS A 473 -10.85 16.13 0.14
N ARG A 474 -11.56 15.27 -0.60
CA ARG A 474 -10.95 14.55 -1.72
C ARG A 474 -10.58 15.55 -2.82
N LEU A 475 -9.37 15.39 -3.36
CA LEU A 475 -8.88 16.21 -4.46
C LEU A 475 -8.89 15.43 -5.76
N ASN A 476 -9.36 16.09 -6.82
CA ASN A 476 -9.09 15.71 -8.19
C ASN A 476 -8.17 16.76 -8.84
N GLU A 477 -7.42 16.34 -9.85
CA GLU A 477 -6.63 17.21 -10.71
C GLU A 477 -7.16 17.15 -12.14
N ALA A 478 -7.43 18.31 -12.73
CA ALA A 478 -7.91 18.40 -14.10
C ALA A 478 -6.78 18.05 -15.10
N VAL A 479 -7.02 17.06 -15.95
CA VAL A 479 -6.09 16.63 -17.01
C VAL A 479 -6.52 17.10 -18.39
N LEU A 480 -7.76 17.58 -18.52
CA LEU A 480 -8.30 18.14 -19.75
C LEU A 480 -9.02 19.47 -19.46
N GLN A 481 -8.94 20.39 -20.42
CA GLN A 481 -9.63 21.67 -20.31
C GLN A 481 -11.16 21.49 -20.49
N HIS A 482 -11.92 22.35 -19.81
CA HIS A 482 -13.37 22.43 -19.98
C HIS A 482 -13.82 23.87 -19.89
N ASN A 483 -14.49 24.33 -20.94
CA ASN A 483 -15.28 25.55 -20.90
C ASN A 483 -16.71 25.16 -20.56
N SER A 484 -17.27 25.79 -19.53
CA SER A 484 -18.63 25.55 -19.07
C SER A 484 -19.63 25.93 -20.18
N ASN A 485 -20.52 25.00 -20.54
CA ASN A 485 -21.56 25.23 -21.54
C ASN A 485 -22.91 25.57 -20.88
N ARG A 486 -23.03 25.34 -19.57
CA ARG A 486 -24.25 25.55 -18.79
C ARG A 486 -23.92 26.33 -17.51
N PRO A 487 -24.87 27.12 -16.97
CA PRO A 487 -24.65 27.87 -15.73
C PRO A 487 -24.32 27.02 -14.50
N GLN A 488 -24.66 25.71 -14.52
CA GLN A 488 -24.35 24.80 -13.42
C GLN A 488 -22.95 24.19 -13.50
N GLU A 489 -22.23 24.39 -14.62
CA GLU A 489 -20.89 23.83 -14.85
C GLU A 489 -19.79 24.79 -14.37
N ILE A 490 -18.58 24.26 -14.15
CA ILE A 490 -17.39 25.04 -13.81
C ILE A 490 -16.32 24.87 -14.89
N ASP A 491 -15.57 25.95 -15.13
CA ASP A 491 -14.43 25.90 -16.04
C ASP A 491 -13.25 25.15 -15.41
N LEU A 492 -12.55 24.35 -16.22
CA LEU A 492 -11.34 23.62 -15.84
C LEU A 492 -10.18 23.99 -16.76
N GLN A 493 -9.02 24.27 -16.17
CA GLN A 493 -7.72 24.31 -16.83
C GLN A 493 -6.88 23.10 -16.40
N ILE A 494 -5.95 22.66 -17.24
CA ILE A 494 -5.06 21.55 -16.91
C ILE A 494 -4.23 21.93 -15.68
N GLY A 495 -4.20 21.03 -14.68
CA GLY A 495 -3.57 21.24 -13.38
C GLY A 495 -4.47 21.88 -12.32
N ASP A 496 -5.70 22.28 -12.66
CA ASP A 496 -6.65 22.79 -11.66
C ASP A 496 -6.98 21.71 -10.62
N GLN A 497 -6.88 22.07 -9.35
CA GLN A 497 -7.30 21.22 -8.24
C GLN A 497 -8.78 21.43 -7.93
N ILE A 498 -9.49 20.35 -7.66
CA ILE A 498 -10.94 20.34 -7.46
C ILE A 498 -11.25 19.59 -6.16
N PHE A 499 -11.87 20.25 -5.18
CA PHE A 499 -12.50 19.54 -4.07
C PHE A 499 -13.74 18.81 -4.59
N VAL A 500 -13.78 17.50 -4.39
CA VAL A 500 -14.85 16.63 -4.90
C VAL A 500 -15.98 16.54 -3.88
N ASP A 501 -17.18 16.93 -4.27
CA ASP A 501 -18.39 16.77 -3.46
C ASP A 501 -19.04 15.39 -3.69
N GLY A 502 -19.00 14.89 -4.93
CA GLY A 502 -19.60 13.60 -5.29
C GLY A 502 -19.72 13.36 -6.80
N ASN A 503 -20.06 12.13 -7.18
CA ASN A 503 -20.35 11.72 -8.55
C ASN A 503 -21.87 11.58 -8.74
N ARG A 504 -22.41 12.08 -9.86
CA ARG A 504 -23.84 11.94 -10.19
C ARG A 504 -24.17 10.67 -10.98
N TRP A 505 -23.17 9.86 -11.32
CA TRP A 505 -23.29 8.63 -12.09
C TRP A 505 -23.93 8.84 -13.47
N ASN A 506 -23.77 10.04 -14.04
CA ASN A 506 -24.30 10.44 -15.34
C ASN A 506 -23.23 11.08 -16.26
N GLY A 507 -21.95 10.85 -15.95
CA GLY A 507 -20.80 11.43 -16.64
C GLY A 507 -20.30 12.76 -16.06
N TYR A 508 -20.98 13.31 -15.06
CA TYR A 508 -20.57 14.54 -14.36
C TYR A 508 -20.37 14.31 -12.87
N SER A 509 -19.34 14.96 -12.34
CA SER A 509 -19.09 15.10 -10.89
C SER A 509 -19.42 16.53 -10.45
N LYS A 510 -19.68 16.71 -9.16
CA LYS A 510 -19.82 18.02 -8.54
C LYS A 510 -18.58 18.30 -7.69
N GLY A 511 -18.10 19.55 -7.71
CA GLY A 511 -16.99 19.96 -6.86
C GLY A 511 -16.72 21.45 -6.91
N LYS A 512 -15.69 21.87 -6.17
CA LYS A 512 -15.21 23.25 -6.12
C LYS A 512 -13.81 23.34 -6.74
N ASN A 513 -13.67 24.10 -7.82
CA ASN A 513 -12.37 24.41 -8.40
C ASN A 513 -11.63 25.39 -7.49
N LEU A 514 -10.42 25.04 -7.05
CA LEU A 514 -9.64 25.83 -6.10
C LEU A 514 -9.07 27.12 -6.70
N ARG A 515 -8.83 27.16 -8.01
CA ARG A 515 -8.34 28.36 -8.70
C ARG A 515 -9.44 29.40 -8.89
N THR A 516 -10.63 28.96 -9.32
CA THR A 516 -11.75 29.89 -9.59
C THR A 516 -12.65 30.12 -8.39
N HIS A 517 -12.51 29.30 -7.34
CA HIS A 517 -13.40 29.20 -6.18
C HIS A 517 -14.88 28.95 -6.49
N LYS A 518 -15.22 28.58 -7.74
CA LYS A 518 -16.58 28.24 -8.14
C LYS A 518 -16.90 26.78 -7.83
N THR A 519 -18.13 26.54 -7.39
CA THR A 519 -18.69 25.21 -7.17
C THR A 519 -19.72 24.90 -8.24
N GLY A 520 -19.64 23.72 -8.84
CA GLY A 520 -20.58 23.28 -9.86
C GLY A 520 -20.19 21.92 -10.44
N LEU A 521 -20.73 21.63 -11.62
CA LEU A 521 -20.54 20.37 -12.32
C LEU A 521 -19.35 20.42 -13.26
N TYR A 522 -18.67 19.29 -13.40
CA TYR A 522 -17.64 19.11 -14.42
C TYR A 522 -17.69 17.68 -14.96
N PRO A 523 -17.33 17.45 -16.24
CA PRO A 523 -17.27 16.12 -16.81
C PRO A 523 -16.22 15.27 -16.09
N THR A 524 -16.62 14.12 -15.53
CA THR A 524 -15.77 13.33 -14.64
C THR A 524 -14.49 12.85 -15.33
N PHE A 525 -14.58 12.47 -16.62
CA PHE A 525 -13.44 11.96 -17.40
C PHE A 525 -12.32 12.98 -17.65
N LYS A 526 -12.56 14.27 -17.35
CA LYS A 526 -11.56 15.35 -17.52
C LYS A 526 -10.66 15.57 -16.31
N ALA A 527 -10.86 14.80 -15.25
CA ALA A 527 -10.05 14.88 -14.04
C ALA A 527 -9.66 13.49 -13.55
N ILE A 528 -8.55 13.42 -12.84
CA ILE A 528 -8.06 12.20 -12.17
C ILE A 528 -8.04 12.42 -10.65
N SER A 529 -8.14 11.33 -9.89
CA SER A 529 -7.98 11.38 -8.44
C SER A 529 -6.55 11.82 -8.08
N LYS A 530 -6.41 12.76 -7.15
CA LYS A 530 -5.12 13.20 -6.64
C LYS A 530 -4.92 12.62 -5.25
N ILE A 531 -3.86 11.83 -5.09
CA ILE A 531 -3.47 11.29 -3.79
C ILE A 531 -2.75 12.38 -3.00
N GLU A 532 -3.18 12.55 -1.75
CA GLU A 532 -2.51 13.36 -0.76
C GLU A 532 -1.74 12.46 0.20
N SER A 533 -0.55 12.88 0.59
CA SER A 533 0.29 12.12 1.50
C SER A 533 0.97 13.03 2.53
N ALA A 534 1.36 12.44 3.66
CA ALA A 534 2.08 13.13 4.73
C ALA A 534 3.20 12.25 5.32
N ILE A 535 4.29 12.92 5.72
CA ILE A 535 5.43 12.25 6.36
C ILE A 535 5.06 11.78 7.77
N VAL A 536 5.34 10.51 8.04
CA VAL A 536 5.28 9.92 9.38
C VAL A 536 6.68 9.50 9.81
N HIS A 537 7.40 10.42 10.46
CA HIS A 537 8.82 10.23 10.88
C HIS A 537 9.08 8.99 11.74
N ALA A 538 8.05 8.56 12.46
CA ALA A 538 8.03 7.37 13.29
C ALA A 538 8.48 6.09 12.57
N TYR A 539 8.18 5.97 11.28
CA TYR A 539 8.35 4.74 10.50
C TYR A 539 9.23 4.94 9.27
N SER A 540 9.87 6.10 9.12
CA SER A 540 10.75 6.39 7.98
C SER A 540 12.06 5.58 7.98
N ASN A 541 12.42 4.96 9.12
CA ASN A 541 13.64 4.16 9.28
C ASN A 541 13.38 2.64 9.31
N SER A 542 12.11 2.20 9.25
CA SER A 542 11.75 0.77 9.26
C SER A 542 11.63 0.16 7.85
N THR A 543 12.11 0.87 6.83
CA THR A 543 12.27 0.33 5.48
C THR A 543 13.67 -0.26 5.33
N ALA A 544 13.79 -1.55 5.63
CA ALA A 544 14.84 -2.43 5.12
C ALA A 544 14.18 -3.76 4.71
#